data_AF-A0A147B6Q0-F1
#
_entry.id   AF-A0A147B6Q0-F1
#
_cell.length_a   1.000
_cell.length_b   1.000
_cell.length_c   1.000
_cell.angle_alpha   90.00
_cell.angle_beta   90.00
_cell.angle_gamma   90.00
#
_symmetry.space_group_name_H-M   'P 1'
#
loop_
_entity.id
_entity.type
_entity.pdbx_description
1 polymer ?
#
loop_
_entity_poly.entity_id
_entity_poly.type
_entity_poly.pdbx_seq_one_letter_code
_entity_poly.pdbx_strand_id
1 'polypeptide(L)'
;PTAPPPVAAASASSLASVQNNTTGLLGDIFGLGTASPFHTPPKQVWLPAARGKGLEITGTFTRRNGQIYMEMTFSNKAMQAMSGFAVQFNKNSFGLTPAQPLSLQSPLQPNFPADASLQLGTNGPVQKMDPLTNLQVAIKNNVDVFYFSCVVPMHVLATEDGTMDKRVFLATWKDIPAQNEVQYTLENVNMNADQVSQKLQNNNIFTIAKRNVDGQDMLYQSMKLTNGIWVLAELKIQPGNPRVTLSLKSRALEVAPGVQQAYEAVLHS
;
A
#
# COMPACT_ATOMS: atom_id res chain seq x y z
N PRO A 1 34.84 32.06 -51.21
CA PRO A 1 36.00 31.14 -51.15
C PRO A 1 36.97 31.55 -50.03
N THR A 2 37.18 30.64 -49.06
CA THR A 2 38.37 30.44 -48.17
C THR A 2 38.83 31.62 -47.30
N ALA A 3 39.06 31.55 -45.98
CA ALA A 3 39.28 30.47 -45.01
C ALA A 3 39.14 31.03 -43.54
N PRO A 4 39.07 30.18 -42.49
CA PRO A 4 38.96 30.57 -41.05
C PRO A 4 40.36 30.65 -40.38
N PRO A 5 40.62 30.66 -39.04
CA PRO A 5 39.90 30.99 -37.78
C PRO A 5 40.71 32.06 -36.93
N PRO A 6 40.62 32.22 -35.57
CA PRO A 6 41.22 31.26 -34.63
C PRO A 6 40.41 30.97 -33.35
N VAL A 7 40.83 29.88 -32.72
CA VAL A 7 40.38 29.28 -31.47
C VAL A 7 41.02 30.02 -30.29
N ALA A 8 40.25 30.37 -29.26
CA ALA A 8 40.81 30.81 -27.98
C ALA A 8 40.84 29.63 -27.00
N ALA A 9 42.04 29.40 -26.47
CA ALA A 9 42.41 28.29 -25.61
C ALA A 9 42.02 28.47 -24.14
N ALA A 10 41.99 27.35 -23.45
CA ALA A 10 41.66 27.14 -22.05
C ALA A 10 42.69 27.70 -21.04
N SER A 11 42.22 27.97 -19.83
CA SER A 11 42.90 27.85 -18.52
C SER A 11 41.93 28.35 -17.43
N ALA A 12 41.86 27.86 -16.19
CA ALA A 12 42.41 26.71 -15.51
C ALA A 12 41.55 26.48 -14.24
N SER A 13 41.40 25.21 -13.88
CA SER A 13 41.44 24.66 -12.51
C SER A 13 40.86 25.49 -11.35
N SER A 14 39.66 25.11 -10.88
CA SER A 14 39.31 25.30 -9.46
C SER A 14 39.21 23.93 -8.79
N LEU A 15 39.85 23.87 -7.64
CA LEU A 15 40.18 22.68 -6.87
C LEU A 15 38.96 22.14 -6.12
N ALA A 16 38.82 20.82 -6.20
CA ALA A 16 38.34 19.88 -5.20
C ALA A 16 37.47 20.40 -4.02
N SER A 17 36.25 19.86 -3.96
CA SER A 17 35.70 19.33 -2.72
C SER A 17 35.17 17.92 -2.99
N VAL A 18 36.06 16.93 -2.85
CA VAL A 18 35.68 15.52 -2.79
C VAL A 18 34.95 15.31 -1.47
N GLN A 19 33.62 15.43 -1.48
CA GLN A 19 32.80 14.92 -0.40
C GLN A 19 32.84 13.39 -0.49
N ASN A 20 33.76 12.82 0.29
CA ASN A 20 33.84 11.39 0.56
C ASN A 20 32.50 10.92 1.16
N ASN A 21 31.59 10.46 0.32
CA ASN A 21 30.35 9.79 0.74
C ASN A 21 30.67 8.35 1.16
N THR A 22 31.56 8.22 2.15
CA THR A 22 32.03 6.96 2.74
C THR A 22 31.05 6.39 3.77
N THR A 23 29.91 7.04 3.97
CA THR A 23 28.83 6.57 4.86
C THR A 23 27.85 5.61 4.20
N GLY A 24 27.94 5.38 2.89
CA GLY A 24 27.10 4.40 2.17
C GLY A 24 27.65 2.98 2.14
N LEU A 25 28.97 2.80 2.24
CA LEU A 25 29.61 1.48 2.02
C LEU A 25 29.74 0.62 3.29
N LEU A 26 29.58 1.21 4.47
CA LEU A 26 29.70 0.48 5.74
C LEU A 26 28.37 -0.15 6.18
N GLY A 27 27.24 0.24 5.60
CA GLY A 27 25.93 -0.38 5.86
C GLY A 27 25.79 -1.78 5.24
N ASP A 28 26.41 -2.00 4.09
CA ASP A 28 26.35 -3.28 3.35
C ASP A 28 27.20 -4.40 3.97
N ILE A 29 28.21 -4.07 4.78
CA ILE A 29 29.11 -5.05 5.41
C ILE A 29 28.51 -5.69 6.67
N PHE A 30 27.55 -5.02 7.33
CA PHE A 30 26.93 -5.48 8.57
C PHE A 30 25.54 -6.08 8.37
N GLY A 31 25.24 -6.76 7.26
CA GLY A 31 24.09 -7.67 7.14
C GLY A 31 22.71 -7.09 7.49
N LEU A 32 22.58 -5.77 7.59
CA LEU A 32 21.32 -5.07 7.76
C LEU A 32 20.69 -5.02 6.39
N GLY A 33 20.08 -6.14 5.99
CA GLY A 33 19.24 -6.19 4.81
C GLY A 33 18.32 -4.98 4.84
N THR A 34 18.34 -4.19 3.77
CA THR A 34 17.42 -3.07 3.57
C THR A 34 16.02 -3.65 3.53
N ALA A 35 15.36 -3.73 4.69
CA ALA A 35 14.00 -4.20 4.80
C ALA A 35 13.16 -3.36 3.83
N SER A 36 12.59 -3.99 2.81
CA SER A 36 11.75 -3.27 1.87
C SER A 36 10.61 -2.64 2.65
N PRO A 37 10.34 -1.34 2.48
CA PRO A 37 9.29 -0.67 3.25
C PRO A 37 7.92 -1.27 2.92
N PHE A 38 6.94 -1.06 3.82
CA PHE A 38 5.54 -1.38 3.57
C PHE A 38 5.08 -0.76 2.24
N HIS A 39 4.43 -1.55 1.38
CA HIS A 39 4.04 -1.09 0.06
C HIS A 39 2.92 -0.05 0.16
N THR A 40 3.19 1.15 -0.35
CA THR A 40 2.21 2.24 -0.45
C THR A 40 1.93 2.51 -1.92
N PRO A 41 0.69 2.27 -2.41
CA PRO A 41 0.33 2.58 -3.78
C PRO A 41 0.47 4.09 -4.08
N PRO A 42 0.70 4.48 -5.35
CA PRO A 42 0.74 5.89 -5.73
C PRO A 42 -0.59 6.59 -5.44
N LYS A 43 -0.55 7.90 -5.16
CA LYS A 43 -1.77 8.69 -4.95
C LYS A 43 -2.64 8.70 -6.21
N GLN A 44 -3.94 8.50 -6.04
CA GLN A 44 -4.95 8.57 -7.08
C GLN A 44 -5.86 9.78 -6.87
N VAL A 45 -6.44 10.33 -7.96
CA VAL A 45 -7.43 11.40 -7.85
C VAL A 45 -8.74 10.83 -7.32
N TRP A 46 -9.13 11.21 -6.10
CA TRP A 46 -10.39 10.79 -5.48
C TRP A 46 -11.51 11.80 -5.70
N LEU A 47 -11.18 13.09 -5.58
CA LEU A 47 -12.08 14.20 -5.89
C LEU A 47 -11.45 15.07 -6.99
N PRO A 48 -11.91 14.98 -8.24
CA PRO A 48 -11.46 15.89 -9.30
C PRO A 48 -11.94 17.33 -9.05
N ALA A 49 -11.12 18.34 -9.39
CA ALA A 49 -11.46 19.76 -9.21
C ALA A 49 -12.83 20.16 -9.78
N ALA A 50 -13.20 19.60 -10.94
CA ALA A 50 -14.48 19.88 -11.60
C ALA A 50 -15.70 19.48 -10.74
N ARG A 51 -15.56 18.46 -9.89
CA ARG A 51 -16.62 18.02 -8.95
C ARG A 51 -16.47 18.64 -7.56
N GLY A 52 -15.28 19.13 -7.21
CA GLY A 52 -14.99 19.79 -5.94
C GLY A 52 -15.11 21.32 -5.96
N LYS A 53 -15.74 21.92 -6.98
CA LYS A 53 -15.81 23.38 -7.17
C LYS A 53 -14.43 24.05 -7.07
N GLY A 54 -13.43 23.44 -7.69
CA GLY A 54 -12.03 23.84 -7.66
C GLY A 54 -11.17 23.11 -6.64
N LEU A 55 -11.76 22.42 -5.65
CA LEU A 55 -11.01 21.54 -4.75
C LEU A 55 -10.70 20.21 -5.44
N GLU A 56 -9.43 19.86 -5.53
CA GLU A 56 -8.98 18.53 -5.94
C GLU A 56 -8.33 17.80 -4.75
N ILE A 57 -8.65 16.53 -4.60
CA ILE A 57 -8.04 15.66 -3.58
C ILE A 57 -7.45 14.44 -4.30
N THR A 58 -6.15 14.27 -4.16
CA THR A 58 -5.47 13.00 -4.46
C THR A 58 -5.14 12.29 -3.16
N GLY A 59 -5.09 10.96 -3.17
CA GLY A 59 -4.69 10.24 -1.97
C GLY A 59 -4.35 8.78 -2.18
N THR A 60 -3.79 8.20 -1.11
CA THR A 60 -3.44 6.79 -0.99
C THR A 60 -3.63 6.34 0.46
N PHE A 61 -3.46 5.05 0.70
CA PHE A 61 -3.48 4.45 2.02
C PHE A 61 -2.14 3.78 2.32
N THR A 62 -1.69 3.92 3.55
CA THR A 62 -0.45 3.30 4.02
C THR A 62 -0.62 2.79 5.44
N ARG A 63 0.25 1.87 5.84
CA ARG A 63 0.35 1.38 7.21
C ARG A 63 1.75 1.65 7.72
N ARG A 64 1.87 2.27 8.88
CA ARG A 64 3.15 2.48 9.57
C ARG A 64 2.97 2.36 11.07
N ASN A 65 3.89 1.65 11.73
CA ASN A 65 3.89 1.45 13.18
C ASN A 65 2.54 0.94 13.72
N GLY A 66 1.91 -0.03 13.06
CA GLY A 66 0.63 -0.59 13.49
C GLY A 66 -0.60 0.27 13.19
N GLN A 67 -0.42 1.45 12.59
CA GLN A 67 -1.48 2.41 12.35
C GLN A 67 -1.75 2.60 10.86
N ILE A 68 -3.03 2.75 10.52
CA ILE A 68 -3.48 3.01 9.15
C ILE A 68 -3.54 4.53 8.95
N TYR A 69 -3.06 5.00 7.80
CA TYR A 69 -3.13 6.40 7.42
C TYR A 69 -3.76 6.54 6.04
N MET A 70 -4.63 7.54 5.92
CA MET A 70 -5.11 8.10 4.67
C MET A 70 -4.26 9.33 4.34
N GLU A 71 -3.38 9.18 3.36
CA GLU A 71 -2.47 10.24 2.90
C GLU A 71 -3.13 10.99 1.75
N MET A 72 -3.31 12.30 1.91
CA MET A 72 -4.03 13.13 0.95
C MET A 72 -3.20 14.34 0.55
N THR A 73 -3.41 14.83 -0.67
CA THR A 73 -2.99 16.17 -1.11
C THR A 73 -4.22 16.94 -1.53
N PHE A 74 -4.43 18.09 -0.93
CA PHE A 74 -5.52 19.02 -1.23
C PHE A 74 -4.97 20.12 -2.13
N SER A 75 -5.54 20.27 -3.32
CA SER A 75 -5.15 21.30 -4.29
C SER A 75 -6.32 22.23 -4.56
N ASN A 76 -6.15 23.52 -4.27
CA ASN A 76 -7.16 24.54 -4.56
C ASN A 76 -6.92 25.13 -5.95
N LYS A 77 -7.75 24.74 -6.93
CA LYS A 77 -7.77 25.29 -8.29
C LYS A 77 -8.85 26.36 -8.49
N ALA A 78 -9.50 26.81 -7.42
CA ALA A 78 -10.42 27.95 -7.44
C ALA A 78 -9.66 29.28 -7.25
N MET A 79 -10.38 30.39 -7.40
CA MET A 79 -9.83 31.75 -7.20
C MET A 79 -9.91 32.24 -5.74
N GLN A 80 -10.65 31.54 -4.88
CA GLN A 80 -10.86 31.92 -3.47
C GLN A 80 -10.20 30.93 -2.53
N ALA A 81 -9.72 31.41 -1.38
CA ALA A 81 -9.12 30.58 -0.35
C ALA A 81 -10.18 29.67 0.31
N MET A 82 -9.80 28.43 0.59
CA MET A 82 -10.66 27.43 1.23
C MET A 82 -10.24 27.19 2.67
N SER A 83 -11.19 27.06 3.59
CA SER A 83 -10.94 26.88 5.02
C SER A 83 -12.05 26.04 5.67
N GLY A 84 -11.92 25.75 6.97
CA GLY A 84 -12.95 25.01 7.71
C GLY A 84 -13.08 23.55 7.27
N PHE A 85 -11.94 22.93 6.91
CA PHE A 85 -11.92 21.56 6.43
C PHE A 85 -12.32 20.56 7.53
N ALA A 86 -13.22 19.64 7.19
CA ALA A 86 -13.61 18.52 8.05
C ALA A 86 -13.86 17.28 7.21
N VAL A 87 -13.68 16.10 7.82
CA VAL A 87 -13.83 14.80 7.17
C VAL A 87 -14.80 13.92 7.95
N GLN A 88 -15.62 13.17 7.22
CA GLN A 88 -16.47 12.14 7.78
C GLN A 88 -16.52 10.95 6.83
N PHE A 89 -16.49 9.74 7.37
CA PHE A 89 -16.69 8.52 6.60
C PHE A 89 -18.09 7.99 6.83
N ASN A 90 -18.68 7.38 5.80
CA ASN A 90 -19.85 6.54 6.00
C ASN A 90 -19.46 5.23 6.71
N LYS A 91 -20.45 4.49 7.21
CA LYS A 91 -20.24 3.12 7.68
C LYS A 91 -19.58 2.29 6.58
N ASN A 92 -18.67 1.38 6.94
CA ASN A 92 -17.92 0.58 5.98
C ASN A 92 -17.57 -0.80 6.56
N SER A 93 -17.09 -1.72 5.72
CA SER A 93 -16.96 -3.14 6.08
C SER A 93 -15.95 -3.43 7.21
N PHE A 94 -14.99 -2.52 7.43
CA PHE A 94 -13.89 -2.70 8.38
C PHE A 94 -13.91 -1.70 9.53
N GLY A 95 -15.02 -0.95 9.69
CA GLY A 95 -15.16 0.02 10.76
C GLY A 95 -14.14 1.15 10.69
N LEU A 96 -13.63 1.47 9.50
CA LEU A 96 -12.67 2.56 9.31
C LEU A 96 -13.29 3.89 9.71
N THR A 97 -12.58 4.65 10.52
CA THR A 97 -13.02 5.97 10.98
C THR A 97 -11.80 6.87 11.23
N PRO A 98 -11.89 8.20 11.02
CA PRO A 98 -10.84 9.11 11.43
C PRO A 98 -10.54 8.98 12.93
N ALA A 99 -9.29 8.69 13.29
CA ALA A 99 -8.86 8.60 14.69
C ALA A 99 -8.57 9.99 15.30
N GLN A 100 -8.44 11.01 14.45
CA GLN A 100 -8.17 12.39 14.82
C GLN A 100 -8.87 13.35 13.84
N PRO A 101 -9.10 14.62 14.21
CA PRO A 101 -9.57 15.64 13.28
C PRO A 101 -8.61 15.81 12.09
N LEU A 102 -9.14 16.20 10.94
CA LEU A 102 -8.33 16.49 9.75
C LEU A 102 -7.44 17.71 10.02
N SER A 103 -6.13 17.49 10.06
CA SER A 103 -5.13 18.55 10.15
C SER A 103 -4.63 18.91 8.75
N LEU A 104 -4.97 20.11 8.28
CA LEU A 104 -4.56 20.67 7.01
C LEU A 104 -4.15 22.13 7.21
N GLN A 105 -3.10 22.58 6.54
CA GLN A 105 -2.73 24.00 6.53
C GLN A 105 -3.92 24.84 6.02
N SER A 106 -4.40 25.77 6.84
CA SER A 106 -5.59 26.57 6.57
C SER A 106 -5.31 28.07 6.75
N PRO A 107 -5.82 28.94 5.87
CA PRO A 107 -6.61 28.61 4.69
C PRO A 107 -5.76 28.03 3.55
N LEU A 108 -6.33 27.11 2.79
CA LEU A 108 -5.75 26.54 1.57
C LEU A 108 -5.85 27.59 0.44
N GLN A 109 -4.72 28.20 0.10
CA GLN A 109 -4.63 29.27 -0.89
C GLN A 109 -4.78 28.74 -2.33
N PRO A 110 -5.33 29.54 -3.27
CA PRO A 110 -5.32 29.21 -4.69
C PRO A 110 -3.94 28.80 -5.19
N ASN A 111 -3.89 27.71 -5.96
CA ASN A 111 -2.69 27.13 -6.58
C ASN A 111 -1.57 26.69 -5.62
N PHE A 112 -1.83 26.62 -4.30
CA PHE A 112 -0.89 26.13 -3.31
C PHE A 112 -1.41 24.84 -2.66
N PRO A 113 -0.98 23.66 -3.12
CA PRO A 113 -1.40 22.39 -2.52
C PRO A 113 -0.91 22.23 -1.08
N ALA A 114 -1.65 21.47 -0.28
CA ALA A 114 -1.23 21.09 1.07
C ALA A 114 -1.47 19.59 1.29
N ASP A 115 -0.50 18.93 1.92
CA ASP A 115 -0.60 17.53 2.31
C ASP A 115 -1.30 17.40 3.66
N ALA A 116 -2.07 16.32 3.81
CA ALA A 116 -2.68 15.91 5.07
C ALA A 116 -2.52 14.42 5.29
N SER A 117 -2.10 14.07 6.51
CA SER A 117 -1.97 12.69 6.94
C SER A 117 -3.00 12.39 8.04
N LEU A 118 -4.02 11.60 7.70
CA LEU A 118 -5.13 11.29 8.59
C LEU A 118 -4.99 9.87 9.14
N GLN A 119 -4.69 9.73 10.43
CA GLN A 119 -4.69 8.44 11.11
C GLN A 119 -6.12 7.88 11.19
N LEU A 120 -6.27 6.59 10.90
CA LEU A 120 -7.54 5.88 10.92
C LEU A 120 -7.56 4.80 12.01
N GLY A 121 -8.71 4.67 12.68
CA GLY A 121 -9.04 3.52 13.53
C GLY A 121 -9.97 2.55 12.81
N THR A 122 -10.14 1.35 13.37
CA THR A 122 -11.02 0.28 12.84
C THR A 122 -12.14 -0.08 13.83
N ASN A 123 -12.49 0.86 14.71
CA ASN A 123 -13.48 0.74 15.79
C ASN A 123 -14.77 1.54 15.50
N GLY A 124 -14.91 2.05 14.28
CA GLY A 124 -16.09 2.76 13.81
C GLY A 124 -17.27 1.84 13.47
N PRO A 125 -18.42 2.42 13.08
CA PRO A 125 -19.61 1.65 12.74
C PRO A 125 -19.41 0.82 11.47
N VAL A 126 -19.80 -0.45 11.55
CA VAL A 126 -19.62 -1.41 10.46
C VAL A 126 -20.88 -1.53 9.61
N GLN A 127 -20.70 -1.50 8.29
CA GLN A 127 -21.71 -1.87 7.31
C GLN A 127 -21.01 -2.51 6.11
N LYS A 128 -21.42 -3.72 5.72
CA LYS A 128 -20.82 -4.40 4.57
C LYS A 128 -21.05 -3.57 3.31
N MET A 129 -19.96 -3.28 2.61
CA MET A 129 -19.93 -2.55 1.34
C MET A 129 -19.71 -3.51 0.18
N ASP A 130 -20.04 -3.04 -1.02
CA ASP A 130 -19.68 -3.69 -2.28
C ASP A 130 -19.12 -2.61 -3.24
N PRO A 131 -17.85 -2.68 -3.66
CA PRO A 131 -16.80 -3.63 -3.24
C PRO A 131 -16.51 -3.62 -1.73
N LEU A 132 -15.98 -4.73 -1.20
CA LEU A 132 -15.81 -4.93 0.25
C LEU A 132 -14.96 -3.85 0.93
N THR A 133 -13.92 -3.34 0.27
CA THR A 133 -13.02 -2.29 0.79
C THR A 133 -13.37 -0.88 0.29
N ASN A 134 -14.56 -0.69 -0.28
CA ASN A 134 -15.04 0.62 -0.68
C ASN A 134 -15.30 1.51 0.55
N LEU A 135 -14.74 2.72 0.52
CA LEU A 135 -14.87 3.73 1.56
C LEU A 135 -15.50 4.99 0.97
N GLN A 136 -16.68 5.34 1.47
CA GLN A 136 -17.37 6.59 1.11
C GLN A 136 -16.97 7.70 2.08
N VAL A 137 -16.55 8.83 1.52
CA VAL A 137 -15.96 9.94 2.27
C VAL A 137 -16.70 11.23 1.93
N ALA A 138 -16.97 12.02 2.96
CA ALA A 138 -17.44 13.40 2.87
C ALA A 138 -16.34 14.33 3.37
N ILE A 139 -16.00 15.34 2.57
CA ILE A 139 -15.10 16.44 2.95
C ILE A 139 -15.88 17.74 2.89
N LYS A 140 -15.93 18.45 4.01
CA LYS A 140 -16.51 19.79 4.10
C LYS A 140 -15.42 20.85 4.04
N ASN A 141 -15.72 22.01 3.46
CA ASN A 141 -15.00 23.26 3.70
C ASN A 141 -16.00 24.44 3.79
N ASN A 142 -15.52 25.68 3.69
CA ASN A 142 -16.33 26.91 3.69
C ASN A 142 -17.15 27.13 2.40
N VAL A 143 -16.94 26.33 1.35
CA VAL A 143 -17.67 26.41 0.08
C VAL A 143 -18.83 25.43 0.04
N ASP A 144 -18.60 24.15 0.36
CA ASP A 144 -19.61 23.09 0.31
C ASP A 144 -19.17 21.81 1.06
N VAL A 145 -19.98 20.76 0.97
CA VAL A 145 -19.64 19.38 1.30
C VAL A 145 -19.50 18.56 0.02
N PHE A 146 -18.36 17.90 -0.15
CA PHE A 146 -18.04 17.08 -1.30
C PHE A 146 -17.97 15.61 -0.92
N TYR A 147 -18.48 14.75 -1.80
CA TYR A 147 -18.53 13.32 -1.58
C TYR A 147 -17.69 12.60 -2.64
N PHE A 148 -16.94 11.60 -2.22
CA PHE A 148 -16.25 10.68 -3.12
C PHE A 148 -16.17 9.29 -2.50
N SER A 149 -15.80 8.31 -3.33
CA SER A 149 -15.50 6.95 -2.89
C SER A 149 -14.07 6.60 -3.28
N CYS A 150 -13.41 5.81 -2.45
CA CYS A 150 -12.08 5.26 -2.73
C CYS A 150 -12.00 3.81 -2.23
N VAL A 151 -11.09 3.03 -2.78
CA VAL A 151 -10.91 1.61 -2.42
C VAL A 151 -9.68 1.48 -1.54
N VAL A 152 -9.84 0.90 -0.36
CA VAL A 152 -8.74 0.65 0.57
C VAL A 152 -8.01 -0.63 0.15
N PRO A 153 -6.69 -0.59 -0.11
CA PRO A 153 -5.92 -1.80 -0.41
C PRO A 153 -5.94 -2.78 0.76
N MET A 154 -6.22 -4.06 0.51
CA MET A 154 -6.45 -5.04 1.58
C MET A 154 -5.23 -5.23 2.50
N HIS A 155 -3.99 -5.12 1.98
CA HIS A 155 -2.77 -5.25 2.81
C HIS A 155 -2.63 -4.16 3.86
N VAL A 156 -3.25 -2.99 3.68
CA VAL A 156 -3.28 -1.93 4.71
C VAL A 156 -4.09 -2.35 5.94
N LEU A 157 -5.05 -3.25 5.74
CA LEU A 157 -5.91 -3.82 6.79
C LEU A 157 -5.28 -5.04 7.47
N ALA A 158 -4.11 -5.49 7.03
CA ALA A 158 -3.39 -6.63 7.62
C ALA A 158 -2.63 -6.19 8.88
N THR A 159 -2.75 -6.97 9.96
CA THR A 159 -2.18 -6.65 11.27
C THR A 159 -0.85 -7.36 11.52
N GLU A 160 -0.02 -6.80 12.40
CA GLU A 160 1.31 -7.32 12.75
C GLU A 160 1.24 -8.67 13.46
N ASP A 161 0.13 -8.97 14.15
CA ASP A 161 -0.14 -10.26 14.79
C ASP A 161 -0.73 -11.31 13.82
N GLY A 162 -0.42 -11.17 12.53
CA GLY A 162 -0.86 -12.08 11.46
C GLY A 162 -0.04 -13.36 11.30
N THR A 163 0.93 -13.62 12.18
CA THR A 163 1.71 -14.88 12.17
C THR A 163 0.95 -15.99 12.90
N MET A 164 0.62 -17.07 12.18
CA MET A 164 -0.03 -18.25 12.75
C MET A 164 1.00 -19.33 13.15
N ASP A 165 0.77 -20.03 14.26
CA ASP A 165 1.57 -21.21 14.61
C ASP A 165 1.43 -22.32 13.55
N LYS A 166 2.51 -23.05 13.26
CA LYS A 166 2.54 -24.10 12.21
C LYS A 166 1.48 -25.19 12.43
N ARG A 167 1.25 -25.63 13.67
CA ARG A 167 0.24 -26.67 13.96
C ARG A 167 -1.16 -26.10 13.80
N VAL A 168 -1.38 -24.87 14.25
CA VAL A 168 -2.66 -24.16 14.09
C VAL A 168 -2.98 -23.90 12.61
N PHE A 169 -1.98 -23.53 11.81
CA PHE A 169 -2.12 -23.38 10.35
C PHE A 169 -2.60 -24.67 9.70
N LEU A 170 -1.90 -25.79 9.95
CA LEU A 170 -2.26 -27.09 9.37
C LEU A 170 -3.66 -27.56 9.80
N ALA A 171 -4.04 -27.35 11.07
CA ALA A 171 -5.37 -27.68 11.55
C ALA A 171 -6.44 -26.82 10.86
N THR A 172 -6.23 -25.50 10.83
CA THR A 172 -7.16 -24.53 10.22
C THR A 172 -7.31 -24.76 8.72
N TRP A 173 -6.22 -25.05 8.00
CA TRP A 173 -6.24 -25.32 6.56
C TRP A 173 -7.11 -26.53 6.20
N LYS A 174 -7.06 -27.58 7.03
CA LYS A 174 -7.86 -28.81 6.86
C LYS A 174 -9.32 -28.60 7.25
N ASP A 175 -9.55 -27.78 8.28
CA ASP A 175 -10.89 -27.51 8.80
C ASP A 175 -11.70 -26.58 7.89
N ILE A 176 -11.06 -25.63 7.20
CA ILE A 176 -11.75 -24.81 6.18
C ILE A 176 -12.15 -25.69 4.98
N PRO A 177 -13.45 -25.78 4.65
CA PRO A 177 -13.96 -26.60 3.54
C PRO A 177 -13.25 -26.32 2.22
N ALA A 178 -13.03 -27.34 1.39
CA ALA A 178 -12.38 -27.18 0.09
C ALA A 178 -13.14 -26.25 -0.87
N GLN A 179 -14.48 -26.17 -0.75
CA GLN A 179 -15.30 -25.20 -1.50
C GLN A 179 -14.99 -23.74 -1.13
N ASN A 180 -14.32 -23.51 0.00
CA ASN A 180 -13.83 -22.19 0.44
C ASN A 180 -12.37 -21.94 0.03
N GLU A 181 -11.83 -22.76 -0.86
CA GLU A 181 -10.54 -22.51 -1.51
C GLU A 181 -10.78 -21.82 -2.85
N VAL A 182 -10.11 -20.69 -3.06
CA VAL A 182 -10.11 -19.98 -4.34
C VAL A 182 -8.69 -19.90 -4.86
N GLN A 183 -8.49 -20.29 -6.11
CA GLN A 183 -7.19 -20.27 -6.76
C GLN A 183 -7.10 -19.14 -7.78
N TYR A 184 -5.96 -18.46 -7.78
CA TYR A 184 -5.61 -17.38 -8.67
C TYR A 184 -4.25 -17.65 -9.30
N THR A 185 -4.04 -17.08 -10.48
CA THR A 185 -2.72 -17.07 -11.13
C THR A 185 -2.20 -15.65 -11.10
N LEU A 186 -1.04 -15.46 -10.47
CA LEU A 186 -0.29 -14.20 -10.50
C LEU A 186 0.72 -14.30 -11.64
N GLU A 187 0.63 -13.40 -12.61
CA GLU A 187 1.57 -13.36 -13.73
C GLU A 187 2.80 -12.50 -13.40
N ASN A 188 3.88 -12.66 -14.16
CA ASN A 188 5.07 -11.79 -14.14
C ASN A 188 5.79 -11.66 -12.78
N VAL A 189 5.69 -12.67 -11.91
CA VAL A 189 6.40 -12.70 -10.63
C VAL A 189 7.82 -13.25 -10.84
N ASN A 190 8.78 -12.35 -11.09
CA ASN A 190 10.18 -12.68 -11.36
C ASN A 190 11.06 -12.66 -10.09
N MET A 191 10.58 -13.30 -9.01
CA MET A 191 11.26 -13.35 -7.72
C MET A 191 11.35 -14.80 -7.24
N ASN A 192 12.44 -15.14 -6.53
CA ASN A 192 12.54 -16.44 -5.86
C ASN A 192 11.67 -16.47 -4.58
N ALA A 193 11.49 -17.66 -4.01
CA ALA A 193 10.63 -17.85 -2.85
C ALA A 193 11.04 -17.06 -1.60
N ASP A 194 12.33 -16.78 -1.42
CA ASP A 194 12.83 -16.01 -0.27
C ASP A 194 12.55 -14.51 -0.45
N GLN A 195 12.77 -13.98 -1.66
CA GLN A 195 12.40 -12.61 -2.02
C GLN A 195 10.89 -12.37 -1.88
N VAL A 196 10.08 -13.32 -2.38
CA VAL A 196 8.61 -13.28 -2.24
C VAL A 196 8.21 -13.26 -0.76
N SER A 197 8.80 -14.14 0.06
CA SER A 197 8.52 -14.21 1.49
C SER A 197 8.87 -12.90 2.21
N GLN A 198 10.04 -12.33 1.94
CA GLN A 198 10.48 -11.07 2.55
C GLN A 198 9.55 -9.91 2.16
N LYS A 199 9.22 -9.79 0.87
CA LYS A 199 8.38 -8.69 0.36
C LYS A 199 6.96 -8.74 0.94
N LEU A 200 6.38 -9.94 1.02
CA LEU A 200 5.06 -10.15 1.63
C LEU A 200 5.09 -9.92 3.15
N GLN A 201 6.16 -10.35 3.83
CA GLN A 201 6.30 -10.14 5.28
C GLN A 201 6.33 -8.66 5.65
N ASN A 202 6.94 -7.79 4.83
CA ASN A 202 6.93 -6.33 5.02
C ASN A 202 5.53 -5.71 4.87
N ASN A 203 4.55 -6.49 4.42
CA ASN A 203 3.15 -6.11 4.25
C ASN A 203 2.20 -6.95 5.12
N ASN A 204 2.72 -7.50 6.23
CA ASN A 204 1.97 -8.30 7.20
C ASN A 204 1.36 -9.59 6.61
N ILE A 205 2.01 -10.18 5.62
CA ILE A 205 1.69 -11.49 5.06
C ILE A 205 2.86 -12.43 5.35
N PHE A 206 2.68 -13.34 6.30
CA PHE A 206 3.78 -14.05 6.95
C PHE A 206 3.95 -15.46 6.40
N THR A 207 5.15 -15.82 5.95
CA THR A 207 5.48 -17.21 5.58
C THR A 207 5.64 -18.07 6.83
N ILE A 208 4.75 -19.04 7.00
CA ILE A 208 4.68 -19.97 8.12
C ILE A 208 5.55 -21.21 7.87
N ALA A 209 5.57 -21.70 6.63
CA ALA A 209 6.42 -22.79 6.22
C ALA A 209 6.80 -22.66 4.75
N LYS A 210 8.00 -23.15 4.41
CA LYS A 210 8.50 -23.32 3.04
C LYS A 210 8.81 -24.80 2.84
N ARG A 211 8.39 -25.37 1.72
CA ARG A 211 8.75 -26.71 1.28
C ARG A 211 9.19 -26.66 -0.17
N ASN A 212 10.07 -27.57 -0.55
CA ASN A 212 10.37 -27.82 -1.96
C ASN A 212 9.81 -29.20 -2.31
N VAL A 213 8.98 -29.27 -3.34
CA VAL A 213 8.34 -30.50 -3.83
C VAL A 213 8.54 -30.56 -5.34
N ASP A 214 9.25 -31.58 -5.82
CA ASP A 214 9.56 -31.78 -7.24
C ASP A 214 10.16 -30.53 -7.92
N GLY A 215 11.04 -29.82 -7.20
CA GLY A 215 11.68 -28.60 -7.68
C GLY A 215 10.80 -27.34 -7.63
N GLN A 216 9.59 -27.42 -7.07
CA GLN A 216 8.67 -26.29 -6.90
C GLN A 216 8.67 -25.85 -5.44
N ASP A 217 8.80 -24.53 -5.22
CA ASP A 217 8.73 -23.95 -3.90
C ASP A 217 7.26 -23.72 -3.52
N MET A 218 6.87 -24.29 -2.38
CA MET A 218 5.55 -24.15 -1.77
C MET A 218 5.70 -23.29 -0.52
N LEU A 219 5.09 -22.10 -0.52
CA LEU A 219 5.03 -21.21 0.62
C LEU A 219 3.65 -21.27 1.25
N TYR A 220 3.61 -21.58 2.54
CA TYR A 220 2.39 -21.55 3.35
C TYR A 220 2.39 -20.28 4.16
N GLN A 221 1.37 -19.44 4.00
CA GLN A 221 1.38 -18.08 4.52
C GLN A 221 0.09 -17.74 5.25
N SER A 222 0.16 -16.87 6.25
CA SER A 222 -1.00 -16.35 6.95
C SER A 222 -1.01 -14.84 6.99
N MET A 223 -2.21 -14.28 7.00
CA MET A 223 -2.45 -12.89 7.37
C MET A 223 -3.72 -12.80 8.22
N LYS A 224 -3.78 -11.76 9.05
CA LYS A 224 -4.95 -11.45 9.88
C LYS A 224 -5.39 -10.03 9.56
N LEU A 225 -6.68 -9.84 9.35
CA LEU A 225 -7.27 -8.53 9.11
C LEU A 225 -7.64 -7.85 10.44
N THR A 226 -7.76 -6.53 10.42
CA THR A 226 -8.13 -5.69 11.59
C THR A 226 -9.42 -6.11 12.31
N ASN A 227 -10.33 -6.79 11.62
CA ASN A 227 -11.56 -7.34 12.20
C ASN A 227 -11.42 -8.79 12.72
N GLY A 228 -10.20 -9.32 12.75
CA GLY A 228 -9.89 -10.66 13.25
C GLY A 228 -10.04 -11.81 12.24
N ILE A 229 -10.45 -11.51 11.00
CA ILE A 229 -10.54 -12.54 9.95
C ILE A 229 -9.13 -13.02 9.60
N TRP A 230 -8.94 -14.33 9.65
CA TRP A 230 -7.73 -14.99 9.18
C TRP A 230 -7.87 -15.40 7.72
N VAL A 231 -6.81 -15.19 6.95
CA VAL A 231 -6.68 -15.69 5.59
C VAL A 231 -5.41 -16.52 5.51
N LEU A 232 -5.56 -17.75 5.02
CA LEU A 232 -4.45 -18.67 4.78
C LEU A 232 -4.19 -18.71 3.29
N ALA A 233 -2.92 -18.77 2.92
CA ALA A 233 -2.50 -18.86 1.53
C ALA A 233 -1.50 -20.01 1.34
N GLU A 234 -1.60 -20.66 0.19
CA GLU A 234 -0.54 -21.50 -0.37
C GLU A 234 -0.07 -20.84 -1.67
N LEU A 235 1.21 -20.56 -1.77
CA LEU A 235 1.84 -19.97 -2.93
C LEU A 235 2.79 -21.00 -3.56
N LYS A 236 2.53 -21.31 -4.83
CA LYS A 236 3.30 -22.28 -5.60
C LYS A 236 4.15 -21.56 -6.63
N ILE A 237 5.47 -21.65 -6.47
CA ILE A 237 6.46 -20.99 -7.31
C ILE A 237 7.28 -22.06 -8.03
N GLN A 238 7.26 -22.03 -9.36
CA GLN A 238 8.09 -22.91 -10.18
C GLN A 238 9.30 -22.10 -10.70
N PRO A 239 10.55 -22.51 -10.41
CA PRO A 239 11.74 -21.84 -10.93
C PRO A 239 11.69 -21.72 -12.47
N GLY A 240 12.00 -20.53 -12.98
CA GLY A 240 11.96 -20.23 -14.41
C GLY A 240 10.57 -19.98 -15.00
N ASN A 241 9.49 -20.13 -14.21
CA ASN A 241 8.13 -19.81 -14.61
C ASN A 241 7.66 -18.54 -13.89
N PRO A 242 7.35 -17.44 -14.62
CA PRO A 242 6.89 -16.20 -14.01
C PRO A 242 5.43 -16.27 -13.52
N ARG A 243 4.73 -17.38 -13.76
CA ARG A 243 3.37 -17.62 -13.26
C ARG A 243 3.42 -18.34 -11.92
N VAL A 244 2.83 -17.70 -10.91
CA VAL A 244 2.70 -18.22 -9.55
C VAL A 244 1.25 -18.55 -9.27
N THR A 245 0.98 -19.74 -8.73
CA THR A 245 -0.38 -20.10 -8.30
C THR A 245 -0.58 -19.69 -6.84
N LEU A 246 -1.63 -18.92 -6.58
CA LEU A 246 -2.04 -18.48 -5.24
C LEU A 246 -3.36 -19.16 -4.89
N SER A 247 -3.35 -20.02 -3.88
CA SER A 247 -4.54 -20.64 -3.31
C SER A 247 -4.89 -19.96 -1.99
N LEU A 248 -6.08 -19.39 -1.89
CA LEU A 248 -6.56 -18.70 -0.69
C LEU A 248 -7.67 -19.49 0.00
N LYS A 249 -7.58 -19.61 1.33
CA LYS A 249 -8.63 -20.13 2.20
C LYS A 249 -9.00 -19.14 3.30
N SER A 250 -10.30 -18.95 3.49
CA SER A 250 -10.85 -18.16 4.58
C SER A 250 -12.25 -18.67 4.95
N ARG A 251 -12.64 -18.46 6.21
CA ARG A 251 -14.05 -18.65 6.63
C ARG A 251 -14.98 -17.58 6.03
N ALA A 252 -14.43 -16.43 5.63
CA ALA A 252 -15.13 -15.36 4.93
C ALA A 252 -14.58 -15.26 3.49
N LEU A 253 -15.24 -15.92 2.54
CA LEU A 253 -14.77 -16.02 1.15
C LEU A 253 -14.71 -14.67 0.42
N GLU A 254 -15.55 -13.73 0.82
CA GLU A 254 -15.62 -12.39 0.20
C GLU A 254 -14.32 -11.59 0.30
N VAL A 255 -13.38 -11.98 1.17
CA VAL A 255 -12.08 -11.29 1.29
C VAL A 255 -11.09 -11.73 0.21
N ALA A 256 -11.29 -12.89 -0.42
CA ALA A 256 -10.33 -13.48 -1.34
C ALA A 256 -9.95 -12.57 -2.52
N PRO A 257 -10.88 -11.88 -3.21
CA PRO A 257 -10.52 -10.95 -4.29
C PRO A 257 -9.64 -9.80 -3.81
N GLY A 258 -9.93 -9.21 -2.65
CA GLY A 258 -9.13 -8.12 -2.10
C GLY A 258 -7.74 -8.57 -1.66
N VAL A 259 -7.63 -9.79 -1.11
CA VAL A 259 -6.33 -10.39 -0.75
C VAL A 259 -5.52 -10.70 -2.01
N GLN A 260 -6.12 -11.25 -3.06
CA GLN A 260 -5.42 -11.47 -4.32
C GLN A 260 -4.87 -10.16 -4.91
N GLN A 261 -5.66 -9.08 -4.91
CA GLN A 261 -5.20 -7.77 -5.36
C GLN A 261 -4.04 -7.23 -4.50
N ALA A 262 -4.06 -7.50 -3.19
CA ALA A 262 -2.94 -7.16 -2.32
C ALA A 262 -1.66 -7.93 -2.67
N TYR A 263 -1.76 -9.24 -2.96
CA TYR A 263 -0.63 -10.02 -3.45
C TYR A 263 -0.08 -9.44 -4.77
N GLU A 264 -0.94 -9.09 -5.73
CA GLU A 264 -0.48 -8.47 -6.97
C GLU A 264 0.21 -7.13 -6.72
N ALA A 265 -0.39 -6.23 -5.95
CA ALA A 265 0.16 -4.91 -5.68
C ALA A 265 1.54 -5.01 -4.99
N VAL A 266 1.66 -5.87 -3.98
CA VAL A 266 2.91 -6.07 -3.24
C VAL A 266 3.96 -6.75 -4.10
N LEU A 267 3.63 -7.79 -4.86
CA LEU A 267 4.64 -8.51 -5.63
C LEU A 267 5.14 -7.72 -6.84
N HIS A 268 4.33 -6.82 -7.40
CA HIS A 268 4.70 -5.97 -8.55
C HIS A 268 5.26 -4.58 -8.17
N SER A 269 5.38 -4.26 -6.89
CA SER A 269 5.89 -2.96 -6.44
C SER A 269 7.40 -2.77 -6.61
#